data_AF-A0A2E4NI59-F1
#
_entry.id   AF-A0A2E4NI59-F1
#
_cell.length_a   1.000
_cell.length_b   1.000
_cell.length_c   1.000
_cell.angle_alpha   90.00
_cell.angle_beta   90.00
_cell.angle_gamma   90.00
#
_symmetry.space_group_name_H-M   'P 1'
#
loop_
_entity.id
_entity.type
_entity.pdbx_description
1 polymer ?
#
loop_
_entity_poly.entity_id
_entity_poly.type
_entity_poly.pdbx_seq_one_letter_code
_entity_poly.pdbx_strand_id
1 'polypeptide(L)' 'MRVGDVVNFFTGAWVFEEANDRYRNPGVIVEVDDSHRQTRYVILWADGRITKEHSGYLEKEKENADR' A
#
# COMPACT_ATOMS: atom_id res chain seq x y z
N MET A 1 4.39 6.91 -6.09
CA MET A 1 3.61 5.73 -6.51
C MET A 1 2.46 6.20 -7.38
N ARG A 2 1.90 5.35 -8.23
CA ARG A 2 0.78 5.68 -9.14
C ARG A 2 -0.24 4.55 -9.18
N VAL A 3 -1.42 4.81 -9.75
CA VAL A 3 -2.42 3.77 -10.04
C VAL A 3 -1.77 2.64 -10.85
N GLY A 4 -2.02 1.40 -10.43
CA GLY A 4 -1.44 0.18 -10.99
C GLY A 4 -0.13 -0.27 -10.34
N ASP A 5 0.54 0.57 -9.53
CA ASP A 5 1.70 0.11 -8.76
C ASP A 5 1.26 -0.90 -7.69
N VAL A 6 2.02 -1.99 -7.57
CA VAL A 6 1.89 -2.97 -6.49
C VAL A 6 2.65 -2.47 -5.26
N VAL A 7 2.01 -2.53 -4.11
CA VAL A 7 2.52 -2.02 -2.83
C VAL A 7 2.29 -3.02 -1.71
N ASN A 8 3.16 -2.95 -0.71
CA ASN A 8 2.99 -3.63 0.57
C ASN A 8 2.68 -2.58 1.64
N PHE A 9 1.78 -2.92 2.56
CA PHE A 9 1.64 -2.17 3.80
C PHE A 9 2.90 -2.39 4.66
N PHE A 10 3.51 -1.30 5.11
CA PHE A 10 4.73 -1.30 5.91
C PHE A 10 4.61 -0.29 7.05
N THR A 11 5.07 -0.66 8.24
CA THR A 11 5.15 0.26 9.37
C THR A 11 6.27 -0.19 10.31
N GLY A 12 7.05 0.78 10.81
CA GLY A 12 8.09 0.53 11.82
C GLY A 12 7.56 0.49 13.26
N ALA A 13 6.25 0.65 13.46
CA ALA A 13 5.65 0.65 14.78
C ALA A 13 5.38 -0.78 15.26
N TRP A 14 6.02 -1.18 16.37
CA TRP A 14 5.92 -2.50 16.99
C TRP A 14 4.47 -2.94 17.30
N VAL A 15 3.55 -2.00 17.54
CA VAL A 15 2.12 -2.30 17.78
C VAL A 15 1.40 -2.85 16.54
N PHE A 16 2.04 -2.78 15.38
CA PHE A 16 1.54 -3.26 14.10
C PHE A 16 2.40 -4.41 13.55
N GLU A 17 3.07 -5.18 14.40
CA GLU A 17 3.89 -6.33 13.99
C GLU A 17 3.08 -7.36 13.17
N GLU A 18 1.78 -7.52 13.46
CA GLU A 18 0.83 -8.35 12.70
C GLU A 18 0.19 -7.64 11.49
N ALA A 19 0.61 -6.43 11.14
CA ALA A 19 -0.03 -5.68 10.06
C ALA A 19 0.14 -6.36 8.69
N ASN A 20 1.24 -7.08 8.46
CA ASN A 20 1.40 -7.89 7.26
C ASN A 20 0.29 -8.96 7.12
N ASP A 21 -0.05 -9.64 8.22
CA ASP A 21 -1.14 -10.63 8.23
C ASP A 21 -2.50 -9.96 8.11
N ARG A 22 -2.66 -8.79 8.75
CA ARG A 22 -3.92 -8.03 8.76
C ARG A 22 -4.25 -7.38 7.42
N TYR A 23 -3.27 -6.93 6.66
CA TYR A 23 -3.47 -6.27 5.37
C TYR A 23 -3.35 -7.21 4.18
N ARG A 24 -2.87 -8.46 4.39
CA ARG A 24 -2.77 -9.48 3.34
C ARG A 24 -2.05 -8.93 2.10
N ASN A 25 -0.86 -8.38 2.35
CA ASN A 25 0.04 -7.91 1.31
C ASN A 25 0.24 -8.97 0.19
N PRO A 26 0.41 -8.57 -1.08
CA PRO A 26 0.44 -7.20 -1.58
C PRO A 26 -0.96 -6.63 -1.92
N GLY A 27 -1.01 -5.33 -2.23
CA GLY A 27 -2.16 -4.66 -2.82
C GLY A 27 -1.79 -3.84 -4.05
N VAL A 28 -2.79 -3.40 -4.82
CA VAL A 28 -2.63 -2.52 -5.98
C VAL A 28 -3.28 -1.16 -5.75
N ILE A 29 -2.59 -0.09 -6.11
CA ILE A 29 -3.17 1.26 -6.04
C ILE A 29 -4.22 1.40 -7.13
N VAL A 30 -5.44 1.75 -6.73
CA VAL A 30 -6.57 1.99 -7.66
C VAL A 30 -6.92 3.48 -7.78
N GLU A 31 -6.54 4.31 -6.81
CA GLU A 31 -6.75 5.76 -6.81
C GLU A 31 -5.64 6.49 -6.04
N VAL A 32 -5.34 7.72 -6.47
CA VAL A 32 -4.43 8.64 -5.76
C VAL A 32 -5.25 9.86 -5.33
N ASP A 33 -5.27 10.14 -4.04
CA ASP A 33 -5.87 11.35 -3.47
C ASP A 33 -4.78 12.29 -2.97
N ASP A 34 -4.57 13.38 -3.70
CA ASP A 34 -3.62 14.46 -3.42
C ASP A 34 -4.32 15.77 -3.00
N SER A 35 -5.62 15.73 -2.71
CA SER A 35 -6.43 16.92 -2.39
C SER A 35 -6.05 17.60 -1.06
N HIS A 36 -5.28 16.91 -0.22
CA HIS A 36 -4.85 17.37 1.09
C HIS A 36 -3.32 17.54 1.17
N ARG A 37 -2.82 18.16 2.25
CA ARG A 37 -1.37 18.32 2.51
C ARG A 37 -0.58 17.00 2.55
N GLN A 38 -1.26 15.86 2.56
CA GLN A 38 -0.69 14.53 2.64
C GLN A 38 -1.33 13.63 1.59
N THR A 39 -0.52 13.03 0.73
CA THR A 39 -0.97 12.09 -0.30
C THR A 39 -1.47 10.80 0.33
N ARG A 40 -2.68 10.38 -0.07
CA ARG A 40 -3.28 9.11 0.29
C ARG A 40 -3.52 8.27 -0.95
N TYR A 41 -3.55 6.96 -0.77
CA TYR A 41 -3.78 6.00 -1.85
C TYR A 41 -4.93 5.09 -1.48
N VAL A 42 -5.83 4.84 -2.42
CA VAL A 42 -6.84 3.79 -2.30
C VAL A 42 -6.25 2.51 -2.86
N ILE A 43 -6.29 1.43 -2.07
CA ILE A 43 -5.60 0.18 -2.37
C ILE A 43 -6.60 -0.96 -2.35
N LEU A 44 -6.55 -1.80 -3.38
CA LEU A 44 -7.22 -3.09 -3.41
C LEU A 44 -6.21 -4.17 -2.98
N TRP A 45 -6.47 -4.81 -1.84
CA TRP A 45 -5.61 -5.86 -1.29
C TRP A 45 -5.92 -7.22 -1.94
N ALA A 46 -5.00 -8.18 -1.82
CA ALA A 46 -5.13 -9.51 -2.42
C ALA A 46 -6.38 -10.29 -1.97
N ASP A 47 -6.93 -9.97 -0.79
CA ASP A 47 -8.16 -10.58 -0.28
C ASP A 47 -9.45 -9.84 -0.69
N GLY A 48 -9.34 -8.83 -1.55
CA GLY A 48 -10.45 -8.06 -2.08
C GLY A 48 -10.91 -6.89 -1.19
N ARG A 49 -10.29 -6.67 -0.03
CA ARG A 49 -10.59 -5.47 0.78
C ARG A 49 -10.02 -4.22 0.12
N ILE A 50 -10.71 -3.10 0.32
CA ILE A 50 -10.27 -1.77 -0.13
C ILE A 50 -10.00 -0.91 1.10
N THR A 51 -8.82 -0.27 1.16
CA THR A 51 -8.50 0.70 2.21
C THR A 51 -7.89 1.98 1.62
N LYS A 52 -7.82 3.03 2.45
CA LYS A 52 -7.22 4.32 2.09
C LYS A 52 -6.07 4.61 3.03
N GLU A 53 -4.85 4.53 2.51
CA GLU A 53 -3.63 4.56 3.33
C GLU A 53 -2.79 5.80 3.03
N HIS A 54 -2.05 6.24 4.06
CA HIS A 54 -1.07 7.31 3.91
C HIS A 54 0.18 6.80 3.20
N SER A 55 0.80 7.63 2.37
CA SER A 55 2.02 7.29 1.62
C SER A 55 3.14 6.68 2.48
N GLY A 56 3.27 7.15 3.72
CA GLY A 56 4.29 6.68 4.68
C GLY A 56 4.09 5.27 5.21
N TYR A 57 2.93 4.63 4.97
CA TYR A 57 2.68 3.23 5.33
C TYR A 57 2.80 2.27 4.15
N LEU A 58 3.31 2.74 3.01
CA LEU A 58 3.33 1.97 1.79
C LEU A 58 4.75 1.91 1.25
N GLU A 59 5.18 0.69 0.96
CA GLU A 59 6.41 0.45 0.22
C GLU A 59 6.05 -0.15 -1.14
N LYS A 60 6.57 0.44 -2.20
CA LYS A 60 6.38 -0.09 -3.56
C LYS A 60 7.16 -1.38 -3.69
N GLU A 61 6.51 -2.45 -4.16
CA GLU A 61 7.23 -3.67 -4.53
C GLU A 61 8.25 -3.34 -5.61
N LYS A 62 9.49 -3.81 -5.43
CA LYS A 62 10.50 -3.70 -6.47
C LYS A 62 10.05 -4.59 -7.62
N GLU A 63 9.80 -3.98 -8.77
CA GLU A 63 9.68 -4.71 -10.02
C GLU A 63 11.00 -5.49 -10.18
N ASN A 64 10.94 -6.82 -10.15
CA ASN A 64 12.09 -7.65 -10.51
C ASN A 64 12.43 -7.31 -11.96
N ALA A 65 13.44 -6.45 -12.14
CA ALA A 65 14.01 -6.10 -13.43
C ALA A 65 14.89 -7.26 -13.94
N ASP A 66 14.29 -8.42 -14.14
CA ASP A 66 14.92 -9.57 -14.77
C ASP A 66 13.95 -10.18 -15.78
N ARG A 67 13.92 -9.59 -16.98
CA ARG A 67 13.57 -10.26 -18.24
C ARG A 67 14.36 -9.64 -19.39
#